data_AF-A0A6I9P634-F1
#
_entry.id   AF-A0A6I9P634-F1
#
_cell.length_a   1.000
_cell.length_b   1.000
_cell.length_c   1.000
_cell.angle_alpha   90.00
_cell.angle_beta   90.00
_cell.angle_gamma   90.00
#
_symmetry.space_group_name_H-M   'P 1'
#
loop_
_entity.id
_entity.type
_entity.pdbx_description
1 polymer ?
#
loop_
_entity_poly.entity_id
_entity_poly.type
_entity_poly.pdbx_seq_one_letter_code
_entity_poly.pdbx_strand_id
1 'polypeptide(L)'
;MCLLAWLFFCLFKERMLGMVLDKDLDVAVEVINLLLLIQQSTEGGLREEECGHIYPLVYASNRGLASAAGVFLFNKLKSVIDSENQVNGTSGNADLLQILITFYMQSEFHEHGAYLVDSLWGVAKSELRDWETMTTILLQESGEEQQTSV
;
A
#
# COMPACT_ATOMS: atom_id res chain seq x y z
N MET A 1 10.85 20.98 -17.18
CA MET A 1 11.64 19.92 -16.52
C MET A 1 10.87 18.60 -16.36
N CYS A 2 9.56 18.61 -16.06
CA CYS A 2 8.80 17.38 -15.80
C CYS A 2 8.70 16.38 -16.97
N LEU A 3 8.63 16.86 -18.22
CA LEU A 3 8.49 15.98 -19.40
C LEU A 3 9.72 15.08 -19.67
N LEU A 4 10.93 15.58 -19.40
CA LEU A 4 12.16 14.81 -19.63
C LEU A 4 12.32 13.68 -18.59
N ALA A 5 11.98 13.96 -17.33
CA ALA A 5 11.99 12.97 -16.26
C ALA A 5 10.95 11.86 -16.50
N TRP A 6 9.76 12.22 -16.98
CA TRP A 6 8.75 11.24 -17.37
C TRP A 6 9.18 10.36 -18.56
N LEU A 7 9.78 10.97 -19.59
CA LEU A 7 10.30 10.23 -20.73
C LEU A 7 11.39 9.24 -20.31
N PHE A 8 12.28 9.68 -19.42
CA PHE A 8 13.31 8.82 -18.82
C PHE A 8 12.69 7.66 -18.05
N PHE A 9 11.70 7.93 -17.19
CA PHE A 9 11.00 6.87 -16.47
C PHE A 9 10.37 5.86 -17.43
N CYS A 10 9.60 6.30 -18.42
CA CYS A 10 8.98 5.42 -19.40
C CYS A 10 9.98 4.53 -20.15
N LEU A 11 11.20 5.02 -20.41
CA LEU A 11 12.27 4.27 -21.09
C LEU A 11 12.93 3.22 -20.18
N PHE A 12 13.14 3.53 -18.90
CA PHE A 12 13.89 2.70 -17.96
C PHE A 12 13.02 1.89 -17.00
N LYS A 13 11.69 2.05 -17.06
CA LYS A 13 10.74 1.47 -16.11
C LYS A 13 10.88 -0.03 -15.93
N GLU A 14 10.92 -0.79 -17.03
CA GLU A 14 11.08 -2.25 -16.99
C GLU A 14 12.37 -2.66 -16.28
N ARG A 15 13.45 -1.91 -16.51
CA ARG A 15 14.73 -2.18 -15.85
C ARG A 15 14.66 -1.84 -14.37
N MET A 16 14.02 -0.74 -13.99
CA MET A 16 13.82 -0.37 -12.59
C MET A 16 12.97 -1.41 -11.86
N LEU A 17 11.85 -1.85 -12.44
CA LEU A 17 11.02 -2.93 -11.87
C LEU A 17 11.80 -4.23 -11.70
N GLY A 18 12.69 -4.56 -12.64
CA GLY A 18 13.59 -5.72 -12.48
C GLY A 18 14.59 -5.57 -11.32
N MET A 19 15.00 -4.34 -10.98
CA MET A 19 15.95 -4.06 -9.89
C MET A 19 15.28 -4.04 -8.51
N VAL A 20 13.95 -4.07 -8.44
CA VAL A 20 13.22 -4.29 -7.19
C VAL A 20 13.52 -5.68 -6.59
N LEU A 21 13.88 -6.64 -7.45
CA LEU A 21 14.32 -7.99 -7.07
C LEU A 21 15.83 -8.19 -7.27
N ASP A 22 16.62 -7.12 -7.15
CA ASP A 22 18.07 -7.22 -7.26
C ASP A 22 18.65 -8.14 -6.16
N LYS A 23 19.79 -8.75 -6.47
CA LYS A 23 20.52 -9.57 -5.50
C LYS A 23 21.06 -8.72 -4.36
N ASP A 24 21.41 -7.46 -4.65
CA ASP A 24 21.78 -6.48 -3.64
C ASP A 24 20.52 -5.81 -3.07
N LEU A 25 20.24 -6.07 -1.79
CA LEU A 25 19.05 -5.57 -1.13
C LEU A 25 19.07 -4.06 -0.92
N ASP A 26 20.25 -3.45 -0.81
CA ASP A 26 20.37 -1.99 -0.67
C ASP A 26 19.98 -1.32 -2.00
N VAL A 27 20.34 -1.92 -3.13
CA VAL A 27 19.89 -1.47 -4.46
C VAL A 27 18.37 -1.59 -4.58
N ALA A 28 17.80 -2.73 -4.17
CA ALA A 28 16.36 -2.94 -4.21
C ALA A 28 15.60 -1.90 -3.36
N VAL A 29 16.10 -1.58 -2.16
CA VAL A 29 15.54 -0.53 -1.29
C VAL A 29 15.54 0.83 -1.98
N GLU A 30 16.68 1.24 -2.55
CA GLU A 30 16.77 2.54 -3.23
C GLU A 30 15.88 2.61 -4.47
N VAL A 31 15.71 1.50 -5.18
CA VAL A 31 14.79 1.43 -6.32
C VAL A 31 13.35 1.60 -5.87
N ILE A 32 12.92 0.96 -4.78
CA ILE A 32 11.56 1.14 -4.24
C ILE A 32 11.33 2.60 -3.82
N ASN A 33 12.30 3.22 -3.15
CA ASN A 33 12.23 4.63 -2.77
C ASN A 33 12.13 5.55 -4.00
N LEU A 34 12.90 5.28 -5.05
CA LEU A 34 12.82 6.01 -6.31
C LEU A 34 11.45 5.85 -6.97
N LEU A 35 10.91 4.63 -7.02
CA LEU A 35 9.60 4.33 -7.57
C LEU A 35 8.49 5.04 -6.78
N LEU A 36 8.61 5.14 -5.46
CA LEU A 36 7.71 5.94 -4.63
C LEU A 36 7.75 7.43 -5.00
N LEU A 37 8.95 8.00 -5.15
CA LEU A 37 9.10 9.40 -5.54
C LEU A 37 8.47 9.68 -6.91
N ILE A 38 8.64 8.77 -7.88
CA ILE A 38 8.05 8.88 -9.22
C ILE A 38 6.53 8.79 -9.16
N GLN A 39 6.00 7.87 -8.35
CA GLN A 39 4.57 7.71 -8.09
C GLN A 39 3.95 9.00 -7.54
N GLN A 40 4.66 9.71 -6.64
CA GLN A 40 4.18 10.96 -6.05
C GLN A 40 4.37 12.17 -6.98
N SER A 41 5.39 12.16 -7.84
CA SER A 41 5.74 13.33 -8.65
C SER A 41 4.98 13.43 -9.97
N THR A 42 4.33 12.36 -10.44
CA THR A 42 3.77 12.31 -11.79
C THR A 42 2.33 11.82 -11.83
N GLU A 43 1.46 12.56 -12.52
CA GLU A 43 0.02 12.26 -12.66
C GLU A 43 -0.28 10.89 -13.32
N GLY A 44 0.71 10.28 -13.99
CA GLY A 44 0.57 8.96 -14.63
C GLY A 44 1.17 7.78 -13.86
N GLY A 45 1.96 8.02 -12.81
CA GLY A 45 2.55 7.04 -11.89
C GLY A 45 2.98 5.66 -12.43
N LEU A 46 3.04 4.70 -11.53
CA LEU A 46 3.10 3.27 -11.81
C LEU A 46 1.68 2.73 -11.97
N ARG A 47 1.50 1.85 -12.95
CA ARG A 47 0.26 1.07 -13.11
C ARG A 47 0.12 0.05 -11.98
N GLU A 48 -1.10 -0.43 -11.78
CA GLU A 48 -1.37 -1.41 -10.72
C GLU A 48 -0.60 -2.72 -10.89
N GLU A 49 -0.45 -3.17 -12.13
CA GLU A 49 0.40 -4.33 -12.50
C GLU A 49 1.85 -4.15 -12.06
N GLU A 50 2.36 -2.92 -12.12
CA GLU A 50 3.74 -2.58 -11.81
C GLU A 50 3.93 -2.49 -10.29
N CYS A 51 2.98 -1.88 -9.58
CA CYS A 51 2.92 -1.91 -8.13
C CYS A 51 2.85 -3.33 -7.56
N GLY A 52 2.21 -4.26 -8.29
CA GLY A 52 2.14 -5.68 -7.94
C GLY A 52 3.50 -6.37 -7.78
N HIS A 53 4.58 -5.83 -8.35
CA HIS A 53 5.93 -6.35 -8.14
C HIS A 53 6.52 -5.95 -6.77
N ILE A 54 6.02 -4.87 -6.18
CA ILE A 54 6.50 -4.31 -4.92
C ILE A 54 5.69 -4.88 -3.74
N TYR A 55 4.39 -5.11 -3.93
CA TYR A 55 3.49 -5.56 -2.85
C TYR A 55 3.95 -6.84 -2.12
N PRO A 56 4.48 -7.89 -2.77
CA PRO A 56 4.97 -9.06 -2.05
C PRO A 56 6.14 -8.75 -1.09
N LEU A 57 6.88 -7.67 -1.34
CA LEU A 57 8.10 -7.34 -0.58
C LEU A 57 7.81 -6.82 0.81
N VAL A 58 6.57 -6.41 1.12
CA VAL A 58 6.16 -6.09 2.49
C VAL A 58 6.27 -7.31 3.42
N TYR A 59 6.38 -8.51 2.85
CA TYR A 59 6.60 -9.78 3.55
C TYR A 59 8.06 -10.26 3.48
N ALA A 60 8.99 -9.44 2.97
CA ALA A 60 10.40 -9.83 2.85
C ALA A 60 11.05 -10.03 4.24
N SER A 61 11.95 -11.02 4.34
CA SER A 61 12.69 -11.27 5.59
C SER A 61 13.68 -10.15 5.94
N ASN A 62 14.14 -9.39 4.95
CA ASN A 62 14.97 -8.20 5.20
C ASN A 62 14.06 -7.03 5.60
N ARG A 63 14.23 -6.57 6.85
CA ARG A 63 13.42 -5.50 7.42
C ARG A 63 13.55 -4.16 6.67
N GLY A 64 14.74 -3.84 6.15
CA GLY A 64 14.95 -2.61 5.38
C GLY A 64 14.12 -2.60 4.10
N LEU A 65 14.17 -3.71 3.35
CA LEU A 65 13.38 -3.92 2.14
C LEU A 65 11.88 -3.93 2.43
N ALA A 66 11.45 -4.70 3.44
CA ALA A 66 10.05 -4.77 3.83
C ALA A 66 9.52 -3.41 4.27
N SER A 67 10.29 -2.66 5.06
CA SER A 67 9.89 -1.33 5.50
C SER A 67 9.79 -0.34 4.32
N ALA A 68 10.70 -0.37 3.35
CA ALA A 68 10.63 0.47 2.16
C ALA A 68 9.37 0.15 1.31
N ALA A 69 9.10 -1.14 1.11
CA ALA A 69 7.89 -1.60 0.44
C ALA A 69 6.61 -1.19 1.21
N GLY A 70 6.65 -1.24 2.55
CA GLY A 70 5.57 -0.80 3.41
C GLY A 70 5.27 0.69 3.26
N VAL A 71 6.31 1.54 3.19
CA VAL A 71 6.15 2.98 2.92
C VAL A 71 5.51 3.19 1.54
N PHE A 72 5.93 2.45 0.51
CA PHE A 72 5.32 2.51 -0.81
C PHE A 72 3.84 2.14 -0.77
N LEU A 73 3.50 0.98 -0.18
CA LEU A 73 2.13 0.50 -0.05
C LEU A 73 1.24 1.51 0.68
N PHE A 74 1.70 2.03 1.82
CA PHE A 74 0.93 2.98 2.61
C PHE A 74 0.58 4.26 1.84
N ASN A 75 1.53 4.81 1.09
CA ASN A 75 1.29 5.99 0.24
C ASN A 75 0.29 5.68 -0.87
N LYS A 76 0.38 4.49 -1.47
CA LYS A 76 -0.56 4.02 -2.50
C LYS A 76 -1.98 3.89 -1.92
N LEU A 77 -2.13 3.29 -0.74
CA LEU A 77 -3.44 3.17 -0.06
C LEU A 77 -4.02 4.54 0.27
N LYS A 78 -3.22 5.48 0.80
CA LYS A 78 -3.68 6.86 1.05
C LYS A 78 -4.13 7.56 -0.22
N SER A 79 -3.41 7.39 -1.34
CA SER A 79 -3.82 7.96 -2.62
C SER A 79 -5.17 7.42 -3.12
N VAL A 80 -5.49 6.14 -2.85
CA VAL A 80 -6.80 5.56 -3.18
C VAL A 80 -7.89 6.19 -2.31
N ILE A 81 -7.66 6.25 -1.00
CA ILE A 81 -8.58 6.85 -0.03
C ILE A 81 -8.87 8.31 -0.36
N ASP A 82 -7.85 9.10 -0.73
CA ASP A 82 -8.00 10.50 -1.10
C ASP A 82 -8.78 10.69 -2.41
N SER A 83 -8.66 9.72 -3.33
CA SER A 83 -9.42 9.72 -4.60
C SER A 83 -10.90 9.41 -4.36
N GLU A 84 -11.21 8.49 -3.44
CA GLU A 84 -12.58 8.12 -3.06
C GLU A 84 -13.26 9.19 -2.18
N ASN A 85 -12.51 9.84 -1.30
CA ASN A 85 -13.04 10.81 -0.33
C ASN A 85 -13.36 12.20 -0.89
N GLN A 86 -12.93 12.53 -2.12
CA GLN A 86 -13.42 13.72 -2.82
C GLN A 86 -14.94 13.72 -3.02
N VAL A 87 -15.63 12.60 -2.78
CA VAL A 87 -17.08 12.46 -2.92
C VAL A 87 -17.82 12.51 -1.57
N ASN A 88 -17.25 12.04 -0.45
CA ASN A 88 -18.01 11.75 0.78
C ASN A 88 -17.55 12.42 2.09
N GLY A 89 -16.40 13.11 2.11
CA GLY A 89 -15.96 13.87 3.29
C GLY A 89 -15.37 13.04 4.43
N THR A 90 -14.23 13.53 4.95
CA THR A 90 -13.38 12.97 6.02
C THR A 90 -12.93 11.52 5.82
N SER A 91 -11.72 11.35 5.26
CA SER A 91 -11.01 10.07 5.27
C SER A 91 -10.74 9.63 6.70
N GLY A 92 -11.40 8.56 7.12
CA GLY A 92 -11.25 7.99 8.44
C GLY A 92 -10.09 7.01 8.50
N ASN A 93 -9.52 6.80 9.69
CA ASN A 93 -8.62 5.66 9.92
C ASN A 93 -9.32 4.32 9.63
N ALA A 94 -10.65 4.27 9.75
CA ALA A 94 -11.47 3.12 9.38
C ALA A 94 -11.30 2.72 7.90
N ASP A 95 -11.27 3.69 6.97
CA ASP A 95 -11.11 3.43 5.54
C ASP A 95 -9.73 2.81 5.26
N LEU A 96 -8.69 3.33 5.90
CA LEU A 96 -7.33 2.79 5.79
C LEU A 96 -7.26 1.37 6.33
N LEU A 97 -7.87 1.09 7.49
CA LEU A 97 -7.89 -0.25 8.06
C LEU A 97 -8.67 -1.21 7.16
N GLN A 98 -9.79 -0.79 6.58
CA GLN A 98 -10.62 -1.62 5.71
C GLN A 98 -9.93 -1.93 4.38
N ILE A 99 -9.28 -0.94 3.74
CA ILE A 99 -8.51 -1.19 2.51
C ILE A 99 -7.27 -2.04 2.79
N LEU A 100 -6.64 -1.88 3.96
CA LEU A 100 -5.49 -2.71 4.36
C LEU A 100 -5.91 -4.17 4.62
N ILE A 101 -7.05 -4.40 5.27
CA ILE A 101 -7.62 -5.74 5.43
C ILE A 101 -7.96 -6.34 4.07
N THR A 102 -8.56 -5.56 3.17
CA THR A 102 -8.87 -5.99 1.80
C THR A 102 -7.60 -6.39 1.04
N PHE A 103 -6.54 -5.57 1.13
CA PHE A 103 -5.23 -5.89 0.57
C PHE A 103 -4.67 -7.20 1.13
N TYR A 104 -4.72 -7.39 2.46
CA TYR A 104 -4.25 -8.63 3.09
C TYR A 104 -5.02 -9.85 2.59
N MET A 105 -6.35 -9.76 2.51
CA MET A 105 -7.21 -10.87 2.09
C MET A 105 -7.08 -11.21 0.60
N GLN A 106 -6.95 -10.21 -0.27
CA GLN A 106 -6.89 -10.41 -1.72
C GLN A 106 -5.52 -10.84 -2.22
N SER A 107 -4.46 -10.43 -1.53
CA SER A 107 -3.10 -10.64 -2.00
C SER A 107 -2.58 -12.07 -1.80
N GLU A 108 -3.08 -12.79 -0.79
CA GLU A 108 -2.70 -14.17 -0.44
C GLU A 108 -1.18 -14.42 -0.36
N PHE A 109 -0.37 -13.37 -0.13
CA PHE A 109 1.09 -13.47 -0.13
C PHE A 109 1.66 -14.19 1.09
N HIS A 110 0.95 -14.20 2.22
CA HIS A 110 1.42 -14.78 3.46
C HIS A 110 0.26 -15.22 4.36
N GLU A 111 0.46 -16.27 5.14
CA GLU A 111 -0.60 -16.84 5.99
C GLU A 111 -0.98 -15.95 7.19
N HIS A 112 -0.10 -15.02 7.61
CA HIS A 112 -0.26 -14.25 8.85
C HIS A 112 0.14 -12.80 8.62
N GLY A 113 -0.59 -11.85 9.20
CA GLY A 113 -0.37 -10.41 9.01
C GLY A 113 0.83 -9.80 9.74
N ALA A 114 1.62 -10.59 10.50
CA ALA A 114 2.70 -10.06 11.34
C ALA A 114 3.77 -9.28 10.55
N TYR A 115 4.19 -9.79 9.38
CA TYR A 115 5.16 -9.11 8.52
C TYR A 115 4.57 -7.85 7.85
N LEU A 116 3.31 -7.90 7.43
CA LEU A 116 2.61 -6.73 6.90
C LEU A 116 2.52 -5.61 7.95
N VAL A 117 2.21 -5.95 9.20
CA VAL A 117 2.15 -4.98 10.29
C VAL A 117 3.54 -4.42 10.61
N ASP A 118 4.59 -5.25 10.67
CA ASP A 118 5.97 -4.77 10.94
C ASP A 118 6.51 -3.86 9.83
N SER A 119 6.27 -4.20 8.56
CA SER A 119 6.70 -3.38 7.42
C SER A 119 6.05 -1.99 7.41
N LEU A 120 4.79 -1.90 7.84
CA LEU A 120 4.04 -0.64 7.93
C LEU A 120 4.30 0.12 9.24
N TRP A 121 4.91 -0.52 10.24
CA TRP A 121 5.04 0.03 11.60
C TRP A 121 5.78 1.37 11.66
N GLY A 122 6.69 1.62 10.73
CA GLY A 122 7.43 2.88 10.65
C GLY A 122 6.58 4.08 10.17
N VAL A 123 5.58 3.84 9.33
CA VAL A 123 4.83 4.90 8.61
C VAL A 123 3.38 5.03 9.07
N ALA A 124 2.75 3.92 9.47
CA ALA A 124 1.34 3.82 9.83
C ALA A 124 1.13 3.58 11.34
N LYS A 125 2.10 3.96 12.19
CA LYS A 125 2.10 3.60 13.61
C LYS A 125 0.88 4.11 14.36
N SER A 126 0.41 5.33 14.05
CA SER A 126 -0.79 5.91 14.65
C SER A 126 -2.02 5.11 14.27
N GLU A 127 -2.14 4.83 12.97
CA GLU A 127 -3.27 4.17 12.35
C GLU A 127 -3.41 2.72 12.82
N LEU A 128 -2.30 1.97 12.86
CA LEU A 128 -2.24 0.57 13.33
C LEU A 128 -2.45 0.41 14.85
N ARG A 129 -2.36 1.49 15.62
CA ARG A 129 -2.58 1.48 17.08
C ARG A 129 -3.97 1.92 17.49
N ASP A 130 -4.81 2.27 16.53
CA ASP A 130 -6.19 2.65 16.78
C ASP A 130 -7.09 1.42 17.02
N TRP A 131 -6.89 0.82 18.19
CA TRP A 131 -7.64 -0.36 18.61
C TRP A 131 -9.12 -0.06 18.83
N GLU A 132 -9.48 1.19 19.11
CA GLU A 132 -10.86 1.64 19.27
C GLU A 132 -11.62 1.53 17.94
N THR A 133 -11.05 2.08 16.86
CA THR A 133 -11.60 1.94 15.51
C THR A 133 -11.64 0.47 15.08
N MET A 134 -10.56 -0.30 15.30
CA MET A 134 -10.55 -1.73 14.97
C MET A 134 -11.66 -2.51 15.70
N THR A 135 -11.85 -2.25 16.99
CA THR A 135 -12.90 -2.91 17.78
C THR A 135 -14.29 -2.50 17.30
N THR A 136 -14.47 -1.23 16.93
CA THR A 136 -15.73 -0.72 16.38
C THR A 136 -16.09 -1.40 15.06
N ILE A 137 -15.11 -1.57 14.16
CA ILE A 137 -15.30 -2.30 12.89
C ILE A 137 -15.70 -3.76 13.15
N LEU A 138 -15.09 -4.44 14.13
CA LEU A 138 -15.39 -5.83 14.46
C LEU A 138 -16.75 -6.01 15.14
N LEU A 139 -17.19 -5.02 15.92
CA LEU A 139 -18.46 -5.04 16.65
C LEU A 139 -19.63 -4.47 15.84
N GLN A 140 -19.37 -3.82 14.71
CA GLN A 140 -20.40 -3.45 13.77
C GLN A 140 -21.06 -4.73 13.26
N GLU A 141 -22.27 -5.01 13.75
CA GLU A 141 -23.12 -6.04 13.16
C GLU A 141 -23.28 -5.69 11.67
N SER A 142 -22.91 -6.62 10.80
CA SER A 142 -23.27 -6.57 9.40
C SER A 142 -24.79 -6.50 9.34
N GLY A 143 -25.34 -5.30 9.17
CA GLY A 143 -26.77 -5.05 9.07
C GLY A 143 -27.36 -5.66 7.82
N GLU A 144 -27.47 -6.98 7.80
CA GLU A 144 -28.29 -7.77 6.88
C GLU A 144 -29.27 -8.63 7.69
N GLU A 145 -30.10 -7.97 8.50
CA GLU A 145 -31.47 -8.44 8.75
C GLU A 145 -32.41 -7.66 7.82
N GLN A 146 -32.29 -7.90 6.50
CA GLN A 146 -33.37 -7.58 5.58
C GLN A 146 -34.46 -8.65 5.72
N GLN A 147 -35.46 -8.32 6.56
CA GLN A 147 -36.87 -8.65 6.39
C GLN A 147 -37.22 -10.12 6.13
N THR A 148 -37.33 -10.90 7.21
CA THR A 148 -38.44 -11.87 7.34
C THR A 148 -39.68 -11.18 7.89
N SER A 149 -40.86 -11.51 7.31
CA SER A 149 -42.22 -11.00 7.55
C SER A 149 -42.65 -9.99 6.47
N VAL A 150 -43.62 -10.26 5.61
CA VAL A 150 -44.89 -11.01 5.79
C VAL A 150 -45.19 -11.89 4.57
#